data_AF-A0A7S1HAJ3-F1
#
_entry.id   AF-A0A7S1HAJ3-F1
#
_cell.length_a   1.000
_cell.length_b   1.000
_cell.length_c   1.000
_cell.angle_alpha   90.00
_cell.angle_beta   90.00
_cell.angle_gamma   90.00
#
_symmetry.space_group_name_H-M   'P 1'
#
loop_
_entity.id
_entity.type
_entity.pdbx_description
1 polymer ?
#
loop_
_entity_poly.entity_id
_entity_poly.type
_entity_poly.pdbx_seq_one_letter_code
_entity_poly.pdbx_strand_id
1 'polypeptide(L)'
;QITSLPLGGVAYGATAVLLTVFFILMLAITGQQLHGGADAGGLHSRQYFGDFYMSVISMIQLATQDGLLDMIHQGLSVGPHTVVYLIVACLLLNVVILKLLIAIINYNLELPEAFKIRYQMLLAQSVGDRYARAWDPRHSDVHK
;
A
#
# COMPACT_ATOMS: atom_id res chain seq x y z
N GLN A 1 -11.11 20.28 23.91
CA GLN A 1 -10.14 19.19 24.13
C GLN A 1 -9.64 18.73 22.76
N ILE A 2 -8.36 18.96 22.51
CA ILE A 2 -7.60 18.50 21.33
C ILE A 2 -6.81 17.26 21.79
N THR A 3 -6.49 16.36 20.86
CA THR A 3 -5.62 15.16 20.93
C THR A 3 -6.31 13.79 20.83
N SER A 4 -7.22 13.59 19.89
CA SER A 4 -7.20 12.29 19.20
C SER A 4 -6.05 12.35 18.20
N LEU A 5 -4.90 11.75 18.57
CA LEU A 5 -3.83 11.48 17.61
C LEU A 5 -4.43 10.82 16.35
N PRO A 6 -3.79 10.95 15.17
CA PRO A 6 -4.15 10.23 13.94
C PRO A 6 -3.86 8.71 14.07
N LEU A 7 -4.30 8.07 15.15
CA LEU A 7 -4.20 6.64 15.45
C LEU A 7 -4.88 5.79 14.37
N GLY A 8 -5.90 6.32 13.70
CA GLY A 8 -6.59 5.66 12.60
C GLY A 8 -5.61 5.28 11.48
N GLY A 9 -4.90 6.24 10.89
CA GLY A 9 -3.97 5.93 9.80
C GLY A 9 -2.75 5.12 10.22
N VAL A 10 -2.30 5.25 11.47
CA VAL A 10 -1.23 4.39 12.00
C VAL A 10 -1.71 2.95 12.04
N ALA A 11 -2.94 2.69 12.50
CA ALA A 11 -3.51 1.35 12.52
C ALA A 11 -3.74 0.79 11.10
N TYR A 12 -4.24 1.60 10.16
CA TYR A 12 -4.42 1.16 8.76
C TYR A 12 -3.09 0.88 8.07
N GLY A 13 -2.10 1.76 8.23
CA GLY A 13 -0.74 1.57 7.70
C GLY A 13 -0.08 0.32 8.29
N ALA A 14 -0.17 0.14 9.61
CA ALA A 14 0.35 -1.05 10.28
C ALA A 14 -0.32 -2.33 9.76
N THR A 15 -1.65 -2.32 9.58
CA THR A 15 -2.40 -3.48 9.06
C THR A 15 -1.98 -3.81 7.62
N ALA A 16 -1.77 -2.79 6.78
CA ALA A 16 -1.32 -2.98 5.40
C ALA A 16 0.13 -3.54 5.35
N VAL A 17 1.02 -3.04 6.21
CA VAL A 17 2.39 -3.56 6.33
C VAL A 17 2.37 -5.00 6.81
N LEU A 18 1.57 -5.33 7.83
CA LEU A 18 1.41 -6.71 8.31
C LEU A 18 0.87 -7.64 7.23
N LEU A 19 -0.10 -7.18 6.43
CA LEU A 19 -0.63 -7.94 5.30
C LEU A 19 0.46 -8.20 4.24
N THR A 20 1.28 -7.19 3.94
CA THR A 20 2.41 -7.32 3.00
C THR A 20 3.43 -8.35 3.50
N VAL A 21 3.82 -8.27 4.77
CA VAL A 21 4.73 -9.24 5.39
C VAL A 21 4.13 -10.65 5.35
N PHE A 22 2.83 -10.79 5.67
CA PHE A 22 2.14 -12.06 5.58
C PHE A 22 2.18 -12.67 4.16
N PHE A 23 1.91 -11.87 3.12
CA PHE A 23 2.00 -12.34 1.74
C PHE A 23 3.42 -12.73 1.34
N ILE A 24 4.44 -11.94 1.73
CA ILE A 24 5.85 -12.27 1.49
C ILE A 24 6.20 -13.62 2.12
N LEU A 25 5.82 -13.85 3.37
CA LEU A 25 6.09 -15.11 4.08
C LEU A 25 5.34 -16.29 3.45
N MET A 26 4.08 -16.11 3.09
CA MET A 26 3.25 -17.14 2.46
C MET A 26 3.82 -17.56 1.09
N LEU A 27 4.23 -16.60 0.26
CA LEU A 27 4.90 -16.87 -1.01
C LEU A 27 6.32 -17.43 -0.80
N ALA A 28 7.05 -17.00 0.21
CA ALA A 28 8.38 -17.55 0.51
C ALA A 28 8.28 -19.05 0.84
N ILE A 29 7.36 -19.42 1.74
CA ILE A 29 7.12 -20.83 2.11
C ILE A 29 6.62 -21.61 0.89
N THR A 30 5.69 -21.05 0.12
CA THR A 30 5.16 -21.72 -1.09
C THR A 30 6.27 -21.98 -2.11
N GLY A 31 7.13 -20.99 -2.38
CA GLY A 31 8.28 -21.13 -3.27
C GLY A 31 9.27 -22.18 -2.77
N GLN A 32 9.50 -22.24 -1.45
CA GLN A 32 10.33 -23.27 -0.84
C GLN A 32 9.70 -24.66 -0.94
N GLN A 33 8.39 -24.81 -0.81
CA GLN A 33 7.73 -26.12 -0.92
C GLN A 33 7.66 -26.61 -2.38
N LEU A 34 7.45 -25.68 -3.33
CA LEU A 34 7.37 -26.03 -4.75
C LEU A 34 8.73 -26.28 -5.38
N HIS A 35 9.76 -25.60 -4.89
CA HIS A 35 11.04 -25.55 -5.58
C HIS A 35 12.24 -25.75 -4.66
N GLY A 36 12.07 -25.90 -3.35
CA GLY A 36 13.16 -26.18 -2.41
C GLY A 36 13.75 -27.56 -2.70
N GLY A 37 15.08 -27.64 -2.73
CA GLY A 37 15.80 -28.89 -3.02
C GLY A 37 15.79 -29.34 -4.49
N ALA A 38 15.19 -28.57 -5.41
CA ALA A 38 15.39 -28.82 -6.84
C ALA A 38 16.78 -28.35 -7.25
N ASP A 39 17.71 -29.32 -7.36
CA ASP A 39 19.05 -29.11 -7.87
C ASP A 39 18.99 -28.56 -9.30
N ALA A 40 19.42 -27.31 -9.46
CA ALA A 40 19.77 -26.81 -10.78
C ALA A 40 21.02 -27.59 -11.22
N GLY A 41 20.86 -28.57 -12.10
CA GLY A 41 21.92 -29.48 -12.56
C GLY A 41 23.03 -28.81 -13.40
N GLY A 42 23.45 -27.59 -13.05
CA GLY A 42 24.44 -26.79 -13.76
C GLY A 42 25.29 -25.89 -12.84
N LEU A 43 26.36 -25.33 -13.42
CA LEU A 43 27.51 -24.64 -12.82
C LEU A 43 27.20 -23.46 -11.85
N HIS A 44 25.94 -23.11 -11.62
CA HIS A 44 25.52 -22.07 -10.68
C HIS A 44 24.61 -22.69 -9.62
N SER A 45 25.17 -22.89 -8.43
CA SER A 45 24.40 -23.30 -7.26
C SER A 45 23.25 -22.32 -7.07
N ARG A 46 22.02 -22.84 -7.08
CA ARG A 46 20.81 -22.05 -7.02
C ARG A 46 20.74 -21.34 -5.67
N GLN A 47 20.83 -20.02 -5.69
CA GLN A 47 20.80 -19.21 -4.45
C GLN A 47 19.37 -18.95 -3.95
N TYR A 48 18.36 -19.12 -4.81
CA TYR A 48 16.96 -18.79 -4.50
C TYR A 48 16.16 -20.01 -4.03
N PHE A 49 15.43 -19.85 -2.92
CA PHE A 49 14.56 -20.86 -2.30
C PHE A 49 15.20 -22.11 -1.71
N GLY A 50 16.53 -22.13 -1.52
CA GLY A 50 17.22 -23.25 -0.86
C GLY A 50 16.83 -23.39 0.62
N ASP A 51 16.86 -22.28 1.34
CA ASP A 51 16.46 -22.20 2.75
C ASP A 51 15.32 -21.19 2.93
N PHE A 52 14.65 -21.24 4.09
CA PHE A 52 13.58 -20.32 4.43
C PHE A 52 14.03 -18.85 4.35
N TYR A 53 15.18 -18.52 4.92
CA TYR A 53 15.71 -17.14 4.89
C TYR A 53 16.01 -16.67 3.46
N MET A 54 16.62 -17.53 2.65
CA MET A 54 16.87 -17.21 1.24
C MET A 54 15.56 -17.07 0.46
N SER A 55 14.53 -17.86 0.78
CA SER A 55 13.20 -17.75 0.17
C SER A 55 12.55 -16.39 0.47
N VAL A 56 12.67 -15.91 1.71
CA VAL A 56 12.17 -14.60 2.12
C VAL A 56 12.93 -13.48 1.41
N ILE A 57 14.27 -13.56 1.37
CA ILE A 57 15.10 -12.58 0.65
C ILE A 57 14.74 -12.56 -0.84
N SER A 58 14.57 -13.73 -1.44
CA SER A 58 14.15 -13.89 -2.84
C SER A 58 12.80 -13.22 -3.10
N MET A 59 11.84 -13.36 -2.20
CA MET A 59 10.53 -12.70 -2.31
C MET A 59 10.61 -11.18 -2.14
N ILE A 60 11.52 -10.68 -1.30
CA ILE A 60 11.78 -9.24 -1.17
C ILE A 60 12.43 -8.69 -2.45
N GLN A 61 13.43 -9.39 -3.01
CA GLN A 61 14.04 -9.02 -4.30
C GLN A 61 13.00 -9.03 -5.42
N LEU A 62 12.11 -10.04 -5.43
CA LEU A 62 11.01 -10.12 -6.38
C LEU A 62 10.03 -8.95 -6.22
N ALA A 63 9.73 -8.54 -5.00
CA ALA A 63 8.88 -7.39 -4.69
C ALA A 63 9.49 -6.07 -5.19
N THR A 64 10.81 -5.91 -5.12
CA THR A 64 11.52 -4.74 -5.66
C THR A 64 11.83 -4.85 -7.15
N GLN A 65 11.52 -6.00 -7.77
CA GLN A 65 11.87 -6.35 -9.14
C GLN A 65 13.39 -6.34 -9.42
N ASP A 66 14.20 -6.38 -8.35
CA ASP A 66 15.64 -6.37 -8.44
C ASP A 66 16.15 -7.80 -8.69
N GLY A 67 16.98 -7.99 -9.71
CA GLY A 67 17.44 -9.32 -10.11
C GLY A 67 16.34 -10.25 -10.66
N LEU A 68 15.15 -9.72 -11.01
CA LEU A 68 14.03 -10.53 -11.53
C LEU A 68 14.41 -11.34 -12.77
N LEU A 69 15.15 -10.74 -13.70
CA LEU A 69 15.59 -11.43 -14.92
C LEU A 69 16.51 -12.60 -14.59
N ASP A 70 17.44 -12.43 -13.64
CA ASP A 70 18.35 -13.49 -13.22
C ASP A 70 17.57 -14.64 -12.53
N MET A 71 16.58 -14.30 -11.70
CA MET A 71 15.69 -15.29 -11.09
C MET A 71 14.86 -16.05 -12.13
N ILE A 72 14.37 -15.38 -13.18
CA ILE A 72 13.64 -16.03 -14.28
C ILE A 72 14.59 -16.94 -15.09
N HIS A 73 15.80 -16.48 -15.40
CA HIS A 73 16.79 -17.29 -16.13
C HIS A 73 17.19 -18.54 -15.35
N GLN A 74 17.40 -18.42 -14.04
CA GLN A 74 17.62 -19.58 -13.16
C GLN A 74 16.35 -20.43 -12.99
N GLY A 75 15.16 -19.82 -13.04
CA GLY A 75 13.89 -20.54 -13.01
C GLY A 75 13.71 -21.42 -14.26
N LEU A 76 14.09 -20.92 -15.43
CA LEU A 76 14.01 -21.66 -16.70
C LEU A 76 14.87 -22.93 -16.71
N SER A 77 16.02 -22.92 -16.03
CA SER A 77 16.88 -24.10 -15.95
C SER A 77 16.29 -25.22 -15.08
N VAL A 78 15.40 -24.89 -14.15
CA VAL A 78 14.63 -25.85 -13.34
C VAL A 78 13.38 -26.30 -14.09
N GLY A 79 12.68 -25.36 -14.73
CA GLY A 79 11.56 -25.66 -15.60
C GLY A 79 10.59 -24.48 -15.77
N PRO A 80 9.76 -24.51 -16.83
CA PRO A 80 8.86 -23.40 -17.16
C PRO A 80 7.81 -23.11 -16.07
N HIS A 81 7.46 -24.12 -15.26
CA HIS A 81 6.52 -23.98 -14.14
C HIS A 81 7.03 -23.02 -13.05
N THR A 82 8.34 -23.01 -12.78
CA THR A 82 8.98 -22.08 -11.82
C THR A 82 8.88 -20.64 -12.29
N VAL A 83 9.01 -20.41 -13.60
CA VAL A 83 8.88 -19.07 -14.18
C VAL A 83 7.46 -18.55 -14.05
N VAL A 84 6.46 -19.39 -14.32
CA VAL A 84 5.04 -19.04 -14.14
C VAL A 84 4.79 -18.66 -12.68
N TYR A 85 5.31 -19.43 -11.72
CA TYR A 85 5.22 -19.10 -10.30
C TYR A 85 5.83 -17.73 -9.98
N LEU A 86 7.06 -17.46 -10.44
CA LEU A 86 7.74 -16.18 -10.22
C LEU A 86 6.96 -14.98 -10.79
N ILE A 87 6.40 -15.13 -12.00
CA ILE A 87 5.58 -14.08 -12.63
C ILE A 87 4.33 -13.80 -11.81
N VAL A 88 3.61 -14.85 -11.40
CA VAL A 88 2.38 -14.72 -10.58
C VAL A 88 2.71 -14.11 -9.21
N ALA A 89 3.78 -14.56 -8.56
CA ALA A 89 4.23 -14.02 -7.28
C ALA A 89 4.60 -12.54 -7.40
N CYS A 90 5.32 -12.14 -8.46
CA CYS A 90 5.66 -10.75 -8.75
C CYS A 90 4.41 -9.87 -8.94
N LEU A 91 3.43 -10.34 -9.73
CA LEU A 91 2.17 -9.61 -9.94
C LEU A 91 1.39 -9.44 -8.62
N LEU A 92 1.30 -10.48 -7.80
CA LEU A 92 0.62 -10.42 -6.51
C LEU A 92 1.31 -9.44 -5.55
N LEU A 93 2.63 -9.50 -5.43
CA LEU A 93 3.42 -8.60 -4.59
C LEU A 93 3.25 -7.15 -5.04
N ASN A 94 3.34 -6.88 -6.34
CA ASN A 94 3.13 -5.54 -6.90
C ASN A 94 1.73 -4.99 -6.58
N VAL A 95 0.68 -5.81 -6.70
CA VAL A 95 -0.69 -5.39 -6.38
C VAL A 95 -0.82 -5.03 -4.90
N VAL A 96 -0.22 -5.82 -4.00
CA VAL A 96 -0.25 -5.55 -2.55
C VAL A 96 0.51 -4.27 -2.22
N ILE A 97 1.72 -4.09 -2.77
CA ILE A 97 2.56 -2.91 -2.54
C ILE A 97 1.89 -1.65 -3.10
N LEU A 98 1.31 -1.71 -4.30
CA LEU A 98 0.62 -0.58 -4.91
C LEU A 98 -0.59 -0.17 -4.07
N LYS A 99 -1.40 -1.13 -3.59
CA LYS A 99 -2.52 -0.85 -2.69
C LYS A 99 -2.06 -0.20 -1.38
N LEU A 100 -0.93 -0.65 -0.83
CA LEU A 100 -0.34 -0.07 0.37
C LEU A 100 0.11 1.38 0.13
N LEU A 101 0.82 1.65 -0.96
CA LEU A 101 1.24 2.99 -1.33
C LEU A 101 0.05 3.94 -1.53
N ILE A 102 -0.98 3.50 -2.27
CA ILE A 102 -2.20 4.29 -2.48
C ILE A 102 -2.89 4.57 -1.15
N ALA A 103 -3.00 3.58 -0.27
CA ALA A 103 -3.62 3.76 1.04
C ALA A 103 -2.86 4.80 1.90
N ILE A 104 -1.53 4.74 1.92
CA ILE A 104 -0.69 5.71 2.64
C ILE A 104 -0.83 7.10 2.03
N ILE A 105 -0.76 7.22 0.70
CA ILE A 105 -0.88 8.50 0.01
C ILE A 105 -2.25 9.13 0.25
N ASN A 106 -3.33 8.36 0.08
CA ASN A 106 -4.69 8.83 0.34
C ASN A 106 -4.85 9.28 1.78
N TYR A 107 -4.32 8.53 2.75
CA TYR A 107 -4.40 8.93 4.15
C TYR A 107 -3.68 10.26 4.44
N ASN A 108 -2.53 10.50 3.80
CA ASN A 108 -1.78 11.74 4.00
C ASN A 108 -2.35 12.93 3.21
N LEU A 109 -3.04 12.70 2.09
CA LEU A 109 -3.64 13.75 1.26
C LEU A 109 -5.08 14.08 1.66
N GLU A 110 -5.83 13.13 2.21
CA GLU A 110 -7.17 13.36 2.69
C GLU A 110 -7.13 14.21 3.96
N LEU A 111 -7.58 15.47 3.85
CA LEU A 111 -7.91 16.23 5.05
C LEU A 111 -8.88 15.39 5.89
N PRO A 112 -8.64 15.26 7.22
CA PRO A 112 -9.57 14.56 8.09
C PRO A 112 -10.97 15.09 7.83
N GLU A 113 -11.95 14.21 7.61
CA GLU A 113 -13.33 14.64 7.29
C GLU A 113 -13.87 15.64 8.31
N ALA A 114 -13.46 15.50 9.57
CA ALA A 114 -13.72 16.45 10.64
C ALA A 114 -13.31 17.90 10.30
N PHE A 115 -12.19 18.09 9.59
CA PHE A 115 -11.73 19.40 9.16
C PHE A 115 -12.53 19.92 7.96
N LYS A 116 -12.86 19.06 6.98
CA LYS A 116 -13.76 19.43 5.86
C LYS A 116 -15.14 19.86 6.36
N ILE A 117 -15.74 19.09 7.25
CA ILE A 117 -17.05 19.38 7.85
C ILE A 117 -17.00 20.70 8.64
N ARG A 118 -15.94 20.90 9.44
CA ARG A 118 -15.77 22.14 10.21
C ARG A 118 -15.55 23.36 9.32
N TYR A 119 -14.79 23.21 8.24
CA TYR A 119 -14.58 24.28 7.27
C TYR A 119 -15.89 24.63 6.54
N GLN A 120 -16.68 23.62 6.15
CA GLN A 120 -18.00 23.82 5.56
C GLN A 120 -18.99 24.50 6.53
N MET A 121 -18.98 24.15 7.82
CA MET A 121 -19.80 24.82 8.84
C MET A 121 -19.39 26.29 9.03
N LEU A 122 -18.08 26.58 9.10
CA LEU A 122 -17.58 27.95 9.25
C LEU A 122 -17.91 28.80 8.02
N LEU A 123 -17.79 28.23 6.82
CA LEU A 123 -18.20 28.90 5.59
C LEU A 123 -19.70 29.18 5.59
N ALA A 124 -20.53 28.18 5.92
CA ALA A 124 -21.98 28.33 6.00
C ALA A 124 -22.41 29.42 7.01
N GLN A 125 -21.78 29.48 8.18
CA GLN A 125 -22.00 30.56 9.15
C GLN A 125 -21.57 31.91 8.59
N SER A 126 -20.39 32.03 7.99
CA SER A 126 -19.89 33.31 7.46
C SER A 126 -20.75 33.85 6.30
N VAL A 127 -21.41 32.96 5.56
CA VAL A 127 -22.35 33.30 4.50
C VAL A 127 -23.70 33.68 5.11
N GLY A 128 -24.20 32.90 6.07
CA GLY A 128 -25.43 33.20 6.81
C GLY A 128 -25.38 34.56 7.52
N ASP A 129 -24.27 34.89 8.20
CA ASP A 129 -24.06 36.17 8.88
C ASP A 129 -23.97 37.35 7.91
N ARG A 130 -23.56 37.12 6.66
CA ARG A 130 -23.60 38.16 5.62
C ARG A 130 -25.01 38.40 5.12
N TYR A 131 -25.79 37.33 4.89
CA TYR A 131 -27.19 37.47 4.51
C TYR A 131 -28.04 38.08 5.63
N ALA A 132 -27.82 37.69 6.89
CA ALA A 132 -28.52 38.25 8.04
C ALA A 132 -28.25 39.76 8.21
N ARG A 133 -27.01 40.22 7.96
CA ARG A 133 -26.67 41.64 7.95
C ARG A 133 -27.23 42.40 6.75
N ALA A 134 -27.27 41.77 5.57
CA ALA A 134 -27.83 42.38 4.37
C ALA A 134 -29.36 42.52 4.41
N TRP A 135 -30.03 41.68 5.20
CA TRP A 135 -31.48 41.68 5.38
C TRP A 135 -31.93 42.35 6.69
N ASP A 136 -31.03 43.00 7.45
CA ASP A 136 -31.42 43.72 8.67
C ASP A 136 -32.36 44.88 8.30
N PRO A 137 -33.65 44.83 8.69
CA PRO A 137 -34.63 45.87 8.34
C PRO A 137 -34.28 47.24 8.93
N ARG A 138 -33.31 47.32 9.86
CA ARG A 138 -32.79 48.60 10.37
C ARG A 138 -31.90 49.36 9.37
N HIS A 139 -31.54 48.76 8.23
CA HIS A 139 -30.81 49.42 7.16
C HIS A 139 -31.66 49.68 5.90
N SER A 140 -32.92 49.22 5.84
CA SER A 140 -33.81 49.46 4.69
C SER A 140 -34.47 50.85 4.68
N ASP A 141 -34.34 51.62 5.77
CA ASP A 141 -34.98 52.93 5.89
C ASP A 141 -34.13 54.11 5.37
N VAL A 142 -32.96 53.86 4.78
CA VAL A 142 -32.04 54.93 4.31
C VAL A 142 -32.35 55.39 2.86
N HIS A 143 -33.35 54.82 2.19
CA HIS A 143 -33.70 55.15 0.80
C HIS A 143 -35.17 55.52 0.56
N LYS A 144 -35.85 56.14 1.53
CA LYS A 144 -37.08 56.91 1.28
C LYS A 144 -36.83 58.38 1.54
#